data_AF-A0A520B5L8-F1
#
_entry.id   AF-A0A520B5L8-F1
#
_cell.length_a   1.000
_cell.length_b   1.000
_cell.length_c   1.000
_cell.angle_alpha   90.00
_cell.angle_beta   90.00
_cell.angle_gamma   90.00
#
_symmetry.space_group_name_H-M   'P 1'
#
loop_
_entity.id
_entity.type
_entity.pdbx_description
1 polymer ?
#
loop_
_entity_poly.entity_id
_entity_poly.type
_entity_poly.pdbx_seq_one_letter_code
_entity_poly.pdbx_strand_id
1 'polypeptide(L)' 'MVNIALIGAGKMGLSHLSILGAHPDVKITGVCDTSKLVTDVLTRYSGFDCFSDYKKMISKTKPDAVFVAVPTKFHAPIIK' A
#
# COMPACT_ATOMS: atom_id res chain seq x y z
N MET A 1 -3.71 -1.70 17.65
CA MET A 1 -3.51 -2.14 16.26
C MET A 1 -3.68 -0.93 15.35
N VAL A 2 -2.64 -0.59 14.58
CA VAL A 2 -2.60 0.56 13.67
C VAL A 2 -2.88 0.08 12.24
N ASN A 3 -3.86 0.70 11.60
CA ASN A 3 -4.26 0.39 10.22
C ASN A 3 -3.38 1.17 9.26
N ILE A 4 -2.61 0.44 8.45
CA ILE A 4 -1.67 1.04 7.51
C ILE A 4 -2.07 0.69 6.08
N ALA A 5 -2.07 1.69 5.21
CA ALA A 5 -2.13 1.48 3.77
C ALA A 5 -0.78 1.79 3.11
N LEU A 6 -0.53 1.20 1.93
CA LEU A 6 0.71 1.39 1.20
C LEU A 6 0.44 1.87 -0.22
N ILE A 7 1.18 2.89 -0.68
CA ILE A 7 1.14 3.42 -2.05
C ILE A 7 2.49 3.19 -2.71
N GLY A 8 2.51 2.40 -3.78
CA GLY A 8 3.69 2.00 -4.53
C GLY A 8 4.24 0.66 -4.02
N ALA A 9 3.99 -0.41 -4.77
CA ALA A 9 4.42 -1.78 -4.47
C ALA A 9 5.62 -2.23 -5.33
N GLY A 10 6.53 -1.30 -5.60
CA GLY A 10 7.87 -1.61 -6.15
C GLY A 10 8.79 -2.22 -5.10
N LYS A 11 10.11 -2.23 -5.35
CA LYS A 11 11.11 -2.85 -4.45
C LYS A 11 10.95 -2.42 -2.98
N MET A 12 10.92 -1.10 -2.72
CA MET A 12 10.78 -0.59 -1.35
C MET A 12 9.40 -0.87 -0.76
N GLY A 13 8.34 -0.78 -1.57
CA GLY A 13 6.99 -1.10 -1.14
C GLY A 13 6.85 -2.54 -0.66
N LEU A 14 7.38 -3.49 -1.42
CA LEU A 14 7.40 -4.91 -1.03
C LEU A 14 8.20 -5.14 0.26
N SER A 15 9.37 -4.51 0.41
CA SER A 15 10.14 -4.60 1.66
C SER A 15 9.35 -4.07 2.86
N HIS A 16 8.65 -2.95 2.72
CA HIS A 16 7.78 -2.43 3.76
C HIS A 16 6.60 -3.36 4.05
N LEU A 17 5.97 -3.96 3.04
CA LEU A 17 4.90 -4.94 3.23
C LEU A 17 5.38 -6.17 4.02
N SER A 18 6.58 -6.67 3.75
CA SER A 18 7.14 -7.79 4.52
C SER A 18 7.38 -7.44 5.99
N ILE A 19 7.93 -6.25 6.27
CA ILE A 19 8.20 -5.81 7.65
C ILE A 19 6.90 -5.52 8.39
N LEU A 20 6.01 -4.73 7.79
CA LEU A 20 4.76 -4.31 8.40
C LEU A 20 3.76 -5.47 8.54
N GLY A 21 3.70 -6.37 7.56
CA GLY A 21 2.83 -7.55 7.60
C GLY A 21 3.24 -8.57 8.67
N ALA A 22 4.49 -8.54 9.14
CA ALA A 22 4.96 -9.37 10.25
C ALA A 22 4.83 -8.68 11.63
N HIS A 23 4.49 -7.39 11.67
CA HIS A 23 4.44 -6.63 12.92
C HIS A 23 3.11 -6.87 13.65
N PRO A 24 3.11 -7.32 14.92
CA PRO A 24 1.90 -7.77 15.62
C PRO A 24 0.85 -6.66 15.81
N ASP A 25 1.29 -5.41 15.93
CA ASP A 25 0.38 -4.27 16.11
C ASP A 25 -0.05 -3.58 14.81
N VAL A 26 0.28 -4.13 13.64
CA VAL A 26 -0.03 -3.53 12.35
C VAL A 26 -1.02 -4.39 11.57
N LYS A 27 -1.98 -3.72 10.94
CA LYS A 27 -2.86 -4.33 9.94
C LYS A 27 -2.71 -3.59 8.62
N ILE A 28 -2.28 -4.29 7.58
CA ILE A 28 -2.30 -3.76 6.21
C ILE A 28 -3.75 -3.75 5.72
N THR A 29 -4.31 -2.56 5.48
CA THR A 29 -5.72 -2.41 5.06
C THR A 29 -5.87 -2.20 3.56
N GLY A 30 -4.79 -1.86 2.86
CA GLY A 30 -4.81 -1.74 1.41
C GLY A 30 -3.43 -1.49 0.81
N VAL A 31 -3.25 -1.95 -0.41
CA VAL A 31 -2.04 -1.72 -1.21
C VAL A 31 -2.43 -1.11 -2.55
N CYS A 32 -1.82 0.02 -2.92
CA CYS A 32 -2.08 0.67 -4.19
C CYS A 32 -0.84 0.63 -5.09
N ASP A 33 -1.01 0.24 -6.35
CA ASP A 33 0.00 0.40 -7.40
C ASP A 33 -0.66 0.66 -8.74
N THR A 34 0.00 1.40 -9.63
CA THR A 34 -0.50 1.66 -10.99
C THR A 34 -0.33 0.46 -11.92
N SER A 35 0.57 -0.46 -11.59
CA SER A 35 0.82 -1.68 -12.37
C SER A 35 -0.22 -2.75 -12.03
N LYS A 36 -1.10 -3.03 -12.99
CA LYS A 36 -2.10 -4.10 -12.85
C LYS A 36 -1.45 -5.46 -12.56
N LEU A 37 -0.30 -5.73 -13.19
CA LEU A 37 0.45 -6.97 -12.96
C LEU A 37 0.82 -7.12 -11.47
N VAL A 38 1.33 -6.04 -10.85
CA VAL A 38 1.72 -6.05 -9.44
C VAL A 38 0.50 -6.23 -8.54
N THR A 39 -0.59 -5.50 -8.78
CA THR A 39 -1.80 -5.62 -7.97
C THR A 39 -2.44 -7.01 -8.09
N ASP A 40 -2.45 -7.62 -9.28
CA ASP A 40 -3.02 -8.95 -9.50
C ASP A 40 -2.22 -10.04 -8.76
N VAL A 41 -0.89 -9.96 -8.83
CA VAL A 41 0.02 -10.90 -8.12
C VAL A 41 -0.18 -10.79 -6.62
N LEU A 42 -0.19 -9.57 -6.06
CA LEU A 42 -0.40 -9.38 -4.63
C LEU A 42 -1.78 -9.87 -4.18
N THR A 43 -2.84 -9.49 -4.88
CA THR A 43 -4.19 -9.96 -4.57
C THR A 43 -4.26 -11.49 -4.54
N ARG A 44 -3.61 -12.16 -5.50
CA ARG A 44 -3.64 -13.62 -5.62
C ARG A 44 -2.82 -14.33 -4.54
N TYR A 45 -1.66 -13.80 -4.16
CA TYR A 45 -0.68 -14.55 -3.37
C TYR A 45 -0.43 -14.03 -1.96
N SER A 46 -0.85 -12.80 -1.63
CA SER A 46 -0.65 -12.23 -0.29
C SER A 46 -1.95 -12.00 0.49
N GLY A 47 -3.12 -12.09 -0.17
CA GLY A 47 -4.41 -11.79 0.45
C GLY A 47 -4.63 -10.32 0.77
N PHE A 48 -3.80 -9.41 0.22
CA PHE A 48 -3.99 -7.97 0.39
C PHE A 48 -5.07 -7.45 -0.56
N ASP A 49 -5.92 -6.56 -0.03
CA ASP A 49 -6.82 -5.76 -0.85
C ASP A 49 -6.02 -4.75 -1.67
N CYS A 50 -5.90 -5.00 -2.98
CA CYS A 50 -5.13 -4.14 -3.87
C CYS A 50 -6.01 -3.16 -4.65
N PHE A 51 -5.45 -2.00 -4.95
CA PHE A 51 -6.13 -0.88 -5.62
C PHE A 51 -5.24 -0.31 -6.73
N SER A 52 -5.87 0.22 -7.77
CA SER A 52 -5.19 1.00 -8.82
C SER A 52 -5.21 2.51 -8.57
N ASP A 53 -5.98 2.95 -7.56
CA ASP A 53 -6.18 4.36 -7.21
C ASP A 53 -6.10 4.52 -5.69
N TYR A 54 -5.10 5.28 -5.24
CA TYR A 54 -4.82 5.45 -3.83
C TYR A 54 -5.89 6.29 -3.12
N LYS A 55 -6.59 7.19 -3.84
CA LYS A 55 -7.67 8.01 -3.26
C LYS A 55 -8.86 7.12 -2.92
N LYS A 56 -9.22 6.20 -3.82
CA LYS A 56 -10.26 5.19 -3.59
C LYS A 56 -9.89 4.22 -2.47
N MET A 57 -8.62 3.82 -2.42
CA MET A 57 -8.10 3.00 -1.31
C MET A 57 -8.32 3.73 0.02
N ILE A 58 -7.79 4.95 0.16
CA ILE A 58 -7.89 5.73 1.40
C ILE A 58 -9.36 5.95 1.80
N SER A 59 -10.24 6.30 0.85
CA SER A 59 -11.66 6.54 1.16
C SER A 59 -12.38 5.28 1.63
N LYS A 60 -12.02 4.10 1.07
CA LYS A 60 -12.64 2.81 1.41
C LYS A 60 -12.07 2.23 2.71
N THR A 61 -10.76 2.26 2.88
CA THR A 61 -10.07 1.55 3.95
C THR A 61 -9.81 2.41 5.19
N LYS A 62 -9.88 3.75 5.05
CA LYS A 62 -9.71 4.75 6.12
C LYS A 62 -8.54 4.40 7.07
N PRO A 63 -7.31 4.28 6.54
CA PRO A 63 -6.16 3.88 7.34
C PRO A 63 -5.77 5.00 8.32
N ASP A 64 -5.12 4.62 9.42
CA ASP A 64 -4.55 5.55 10.40
C ASP A 64 -3.28 6.22 9.84
N ALA A 65 -2.53 5.50 9.01
CA ALA A 65 -1.32 5.99 8.35
C ALA A 65 -1.14 5.40 6.94
N VAL A 66 -0.36 6.11 6.11
CA VAL A 66 -0.03 5.67 4.75
C VAL A 66 1.48 5.66 4.52
N PHE A 67 2.01 4.52 4.09
CA PHE A 67 3.38 4.41 3.59
C PHE A 67 3.42 4.78 2.10
N VAL A 68 4.09 5.87 1.77
CA VAL A 68 4.28 6.34 0.39
C VAL A 68 5.65 5.89 -0.11
N ALA A 69 5.68 4.81 -0.88
CA ALA A 69 6.89 4.16 -1.42
C ALA A 69 6.93 4.26 -2.97
N VAL A 70 6.74 5.47 -3.48
CA VAL A 70 6.71 5.78 -4.92
C VAL A 70 8.05 6.37 -5.38
N PRO A 71 8.33 6.48 -6.70
CA PRO A 71 9.46 7.27 -7.18
C PRO A 71 9.42 8.70 -6.65
N THR A 72 10.59 9.27 -6.30
CA THR A 72 10.74 10.56 -5.60
C THR A 72 9.87 11.69 -6.17
N LYS A 73 9.78 11.79 -7.49
CA LYS A 73 9.00 12.83 -8.19
C LYS A 73 7.50 12.82 -7.87
N PHE A 74 6.96 11.72 -7.36
CA PHE A 74 5.54 11.56 -7.06
C PHE A 74 5.18 11.77 -5.59
N HIS A 75 6.16 11.92 -4.68
CA HIS A 75 5.84 12.12 -3.26
C HIS A 75 5.02 13.40 -3.02
N ALA A 76 5.50 14.54 -3.51
CA ALA A 76 4.85 15.83 -3.32
C ALA A 76 3.38 15.88 -3.78
N PRO A 77 2.99 15.39 -4.97
CA PRO A 77 1.58 15.38 -5.37
C PRO A 77 0.71 14.34 -4.65
N ILE A 78 1.28 13.34 -3.96
CA ILE A 78 0.51 12.34 -3.21
C ILE A 78 0.23 12.79 -1.77
N ILE A 79 1.13 13.57 -1.17
CA ILE A 79 1.01 14.02 0.23
C ILE A 79 0.36 15.40 0.40
N LYS A 80 0.08 16.10 -0.71
CA LYS A 80 -0.63 17.39 -0.73
C LYS A 80 -2.13 17.16 -0.83
#